data_AF-A0AAU7C1R5-F1
#
_entry.id   AF-A0AAU7C1R5-F1
#
_cell.length_a   1.000
_cell.length_b   1.000
_cell.length_c   1.000
_cell.angle_alpha   90.00
_cell.angle_beta   90.00
_cell.angle_gamma   90.00
#
_symmetry.space_group_name_H-M   'P 1'
#
loop_
_entity.id
_entity.type
_entity.pdbx_description
1 polymer ?
#
loop_
_entity_poly.entity_id
_entity_poly.type
_entity_poly.pdbx_seq_one_letter_code
_entity_poly.pdbx_strand_id
1 'polypeptide(L)'
;MKMVSRFIENLDYFEKRYKQDLKNCDYLDLHVKIDDRVRYHEFKRQLIGLREIGQLPRDNRTPEWKKTDERIIKAQKAALDNGENREWVLRHAKVSKMTYDRHLWGNPDLADLNRQLREQHKDKELESAEVTTICIDMKTCQRYEFKKRILCDRKFGWRDGATAALISNAGKRKTTRLYRSRYLVFDAKDEDKYEI
;
A
#
# COMPACT_ATOMS: atom_id res chain seq x y z
N MET A 1 4.20 -0.91 -32.20
CA MET A 1 2.91 -0.54 -32.84
C MET A 1 1.83 -1.64 -32.85
N LYS A 2 2.15 -2.95 -32.96
CA LYS A 2 1.13 -4.02 -33.01
C LYS A 2 0.19 -4.11 -31.80
N MET A 3 0.66 -3.79 -30.59
CA MET A 3 -0.12 -3.88 -29.34
C MET A 3 -1.27 -2.86 -29.28
N VAL A 4 -1.06 -1.65 -29.82
CA VAL A 4 -2.07 -0.58 -29.85
C VAL A 4 -3.19 -0.92 -30.85
N SER A 5 -2.85 -1.45 -32.04
CA SER A 5 -3.85 -1.90 -33.03
C SER A 5 -4.80 -2.94 -32.46
N ARG A 6 -4.26 -3.97 -31.81
CA ARG A 6 -5.05 -5.08 -31.26
C ARG A 6 -5.93 -4.65 -30.09
N PHE A 7 -5.50 -3.69 -29.28
CA PHE A 7 -6.33 -3.11 -28.23
C PHE A 7 -7.54 -2.37 -28.81
N ILE A 8 -7.32 -1.53 -29.84
CA ILE A 8 -8.42 -0.79 -30.49
C ILE A 8 -9.41 -1.75 -31.16
N GLU A 9 -8.93 -2.79 -31.83
CA GLU A 9 -9.79 -3.84 -32.40
C GLU A 9 -10.63 -4.58 -31.34
N ASN A 10 -10.05 -4.84 -30.16
CA ASN A 10 -10.77 -5.44 -29.04
C ASN A 10 -11.77 -4.47 -28.42
N LEU A 11 -11.40 -3.20 -28.26
CA LEU A 11 -12.26 -2.14 -27.75
C LEU A 11 -13.52 -2.03 -28.62
N ASP A 12 -13.34 -1.87 -29.94
CA ASP A 12 -14.44 -1.79 -30.90
C ASP A 12 -15.35 -3.03 -30.85
N TYR A 13 -14.75 -4.21 -30.71
CA TYR A 13 -15.50 -5.46 -30.61
C TYR A 13 -16.40 -5.49 -29.37
N PHE A 14 -15.85 -5.18 -28.19
CA PHE A 14 -16.60 -5.21 -26.94
C PHE A 14 -17.63 -4.08 -26.85
N GLU A 15 -17.32 -2.88 -27.34
CA GLU A 15 -18.28 -1.76 -27.39
C GLU A 15 -19.49 -2.07 -28.26
N LYS A 16 -19.29 -2.70 -29.43
CA LYS A 16 -20.41 -3.06 -30.32
C LYS A 16 -21.23 -4.21 -29.76
N ARG A 17 -20.57 -5.28 -29.29
CA ARG A 17 -21.23 -6.52 -28.89
C ARG A 17 -21.91 -6.45 -27.53
N TYR A 18 -21.38 -5.63 -26.61
CA TYR A 18 -21.88 -5.49 -25.24
C TYR A 18 -22.36 -4.07 -24.91
N LYS A 19 -22.75 -3.30 -25.94
CA LYS A 19 -23.17 -1.90 -25.82
C LYS A 19 -24.17 -1.66 -24.70
N GLN A 20 -25.11 -2.58 -24.50
CA GLN A 20 -26.17 -2.43 -23.50
C GLN A 20 -25.66 -2.62 -22.07
N ASP A 21 -24.78 -3.60 -21.83
CA ASP A 21 -24.19 -3.85 -20.51
C ASP A 21 -23.26 -2.70 -20.11
N LEU A 22 -22.46 -2.22 -21.07
CA LEU A 22 -21.52 -1.11 -20.88
C LEU A 22 -22.18 0.24 -20.56
N LYS A 23 -23.51 0.37 -20.68
CA LYS A 23 -24.21 1.55 -20.15
C LYS A 23 -24.15 1.63 -18.62
N ASN A 24 -24.04 0.48 -17.96
CA ASN A 24 -24.21 0.33 -16.53
C ASN A 24 -22.95 -0.23 -15.83
N CYS A 25 -21.91 -0.61 -16.57
CA CYS A 25 -20.68 -1.16 -15.99
C CYS A 25 -19.39 -0.74 -16.70
N ASP A 26 -18.28 -0.80 -15.95
CA ASP A 26 -16.93 -0.60 -16.46
C ASP A 26 -16.47 -1.79 -17.34
N TYR A 27 -15.46 -1.59 -18.19
CA TYR A 27 -14.98 -2.66 -19.08
C TYR A 27 -14.38 -3.81 -18.28
N LEU A 28 -13.85 -3.57 -17.07
CA LEU A 28 -13.28 -4.60 -16.21
C LEU A 28 -14.35 -5.46 -15.51
N ASP A 29 -15.59 -4.96 -15.45
CA ASP A 29 -16.76 -5.57 -14.82
C ASP A 29 -17.75 -6.14 -15.85
N LEU A 30 -17.34 -6.19 -17.13
CA LEU A 30 -18.16 -6.71 -18.20
C LEU A 30 -18.38 -8.23 -18.05
N HIS A 31 -19.66 -8.63 -18.06
CA HIS A 31 -20.04 -10.03 -18.05
C HIS A 31 -20.09 -10.57 -19.48
N VAL A 32 -19.02 -11.24 -19.89
CA VAL A 32 -18.88 -11.73 -21.26
C VAL A 32 -19.43 -13.15 -21.44
N LYS A 33 -19.96 -13.43 -22.63
CA LYS A 33 -20.34 -14.78 -23.09
C LYS A 33 -19.10 -15.69 -23.08
N ILE A 34 -19.32 -17.00 -22.92
CA ILE A 34 -18.24 -18.01 -22.83
C ILE A 34 -17.28 -17.90 -24.02
N ASP A 35 -17.80 -17.75 -25.23
CA ASP A 35 -17.02 -17.67 -26.47
C ASP A 35 -16.09 -16.44 -26.51
N ASP A 36 -16.41 -15.39 -25.76
CA ASP A 36 -15.64 -14.14 -25.74
C ASP A 36 -14.63 -14.08 -24.58
N ARG A 37 -14.59 -15.07 -23.68
CA ARG A 37 -13.76 -15.03 -22.45
C ARG A 37 -12.27 -14.90 -22.73
N VAL A 38 -11.73 -15.66 -23.69
CA VAL A 38 -10.29 -15.64 -24.00
C VAL A 38 -9.88 -14.26 -24.51
N ARG A 39 -10.65 -13.71 -25.44
CA ARG A 39 -10.46 -12.36 -25.98
C ARG A 39 -10.61 -11.29 -24.91
N TYR A 40 -11.57 -11.48 -23.99
CA TYR A 40 -11.83 -10.56 -22.90
C TYR A 40 -10.69 -10.56 -21.86
N HIS A 41 -10.09 -11.71 -21.55
CA HIS A 41 -8.93 -11.76 -20.67
C HIS A 41 -7.72 -11.02 -21.24
N GLU A 42 -7.48 -11.12 -22.54
CA GLU A 42 -6.45 -10.34 -23.21
C GLU A 42 -6.76 -8.83 -23.15
N PHE A 43 -7.98 -8.45 -23.53
CA PHE A 43 -8.44 -7.07 -23.47
C PHE A 43 -8.34 -6.48 -22.05
N LYS A 44 -8.73 -7.24 -21.02
CA LYS A 44 -8.66 -6.85 -19.62
C LYS A 44 -7.22 -6.53 -19.18
N ARG A 45 -6.25 -7.37 -19.58
CA ARG A 45 -4.82 -7.11 -19.29
C ARG A 45 -4.31 -5.84 -19.96
N GLN A 46 -4.66 -5.64 -21.23
CA GLN A 46 -4.29 -4.42 -21.97
C GLN A 46 -4.92 -3.18 -21.32
N LEU A 47 -6.18 -3.27 -20.91
CA LEU A 47 -6.92 -2.17 -20.30
C LEU A 47 -6.35 -1.76 -18.95
N ILE A 48 -5.97 -2.73 -18.10
CA ILE A 48 -5.28 -2.47 -16.83
C ILE A 48 -3.97 -1.72 -17.10
N GLY A 49 -3.11 -2.25 -17.98
CA GLY A 49 -1.82 -1.63 -18.28
C GLY A 49 -1.94 -0.21 -18.83
N LEU A 50 -2.89 0.05 -19.75
CA LEU A 50 -3.13 1.40 -20.29
C LEU A 50 -3.70 2.35 -19.24
N ARG A 51 -4.55 1.86 -18.33
CA ARG A 51 -5.12 2.65 -17.23
C ARG A 51 -4.06 3.02 -16.19
N GLU A 52 -3.13 2.11 -15.89
CA GLU A 52 -2.00 2.36 -14.98
C GLU A 52 -1.06 3.47 -15.50
N ILE A 53 -0.81 3.54 -16.81
CA ILE A 53 0.07 4.56 -17.41
C ILE A 53 -0.69 5.81 -17.90
N GLY A 54 -2.00 5.91 -17.62
CA GLY A 54 -2.81 7.06 -18.02
C GLY A 54 -3.01 7.24 -19.53
N GLN A 55 -2.80 6.18 -20.33
CA GLN A 55 -2.94 6.21 -21.80
C GLN A 55 -4.21 5.51 -22.30
N LEU A 56 -5.17 5.27 -21.42
CA LEU A 56 -6.44 4.69 -21.82
C LEU A 56 -7.17 5.68 -22.75
N PRO A 57 -7.52 5.30 -23.99
CA PRO A 57 -8.10 6.22 -24.97
C PRO A 57 -9.43 6.85 -24.52
N ARG A 58 -10.17 6.13 -23.68
CA ARG A 58 -11.44 6.59 -23.12
C ARG A 58 -11.66 6.01 -21.74
N ASP A 59 -12.02 6.87 -20.80
CA ASP A 59 -12.49 6.44 -19.49
C ASP A 59 -13.99 6.13 -19.55
N ASN A 60 -14.35 4.86 -19.33
CA ASN A 60 -15.73 4.38 -19.34
C ASN A 60 -16.28 4.07 -17.93
N ARG A 61 -15.59 4.50 -16.88
CA ARG A 61 -16.12 4.43 -15.52
C ARG A 61 -17.45 5.18 -15.45
N THR A 62 -18.45 4.54 -14.87
CA THR A 62 -19.77 5.15 -14.69
C THR A 62 -19.68 6.38 -13.77
N PRO A 63 -20.63 7.33 -13.86
CA PRO A 63 -20.69 8.45 -12.93
C PRO A 63 -20.68 8.01 -11.46
N GLU A 64 -21.34 6.90 -11.13
CA GLU A 64 -21.39 6.31 -9.79
C GLU A 64 -20.00 5.82 -9.34
N TRP A 65 -19.23 5.26 -10.28
CA TRP A 65 -17.87 4.85 -10.01
C TRP A 65 -16.99 6.05 -9.66
N LYS A 66 -17.06 7.12 -10.46
CA LYS A 66 -16.28 8.35 -10.23
C LYS A 66 -16.66 9.02 -8.91
N LYS A 67 -17.96 9.07 -8.59
CA LYS A 67 -18.44 9.53 -7.27
C LYS A 67 -17.89 8.68 -6.12
N THR A 68 -17.73 7.38 -6.33
CA THR A 68 -17.12 6.49 -5.34
C THR A 68 -15.63 6.75 -5.20
N ASP A 69 -14.90 6.95 -6.30
CA ASP A 69 -13.49 7.38 -6.29
C ASP A 69 -13.34 8.67 -5.47
N GLU A 70 -14.15 9.70 -5.77
CA GLU A 70 -14.12 10.99 -5.07
C GLU A 70 -14.37 10.86 -3.56
N ARG A 71 -15.34 10.03 -3.15
CA ARG A 71 -15.61 9.75 -1.74
C ARG A 71 -14.42 9.10 -1.06
N ILE A 72 -13.77 8.15 -1.72
CA ILE A 72 -12.58 7.48 -1.20
C ILE A 72 -11.41 8.48 -1.10
N ILE A 73 -11.14 9.27 -2.15
CA ILE A 73 -10.08 10.29 -2.15
C ILE A 73 -10.29 11.26 -0.99
N LYS A 74 -11.52 11.78 -0.83
CA LYS A 74 -11.86 12.72 0.25
C LYS A 74 -11.59 12.10 1.63
N ALA A 75 -11.98 10.84 1.82
CA ALA A 75 -11.73 10.12 3.07
C ALA A 75 -10.24 9.85 3.30
N GLN A 76 -9.47 9.51 2.26
CA GLN A 76 -8.02 9.29 2.38
C GLN A 76 -7.26 10.56 2.74
N LYS A 77 -7.59 11.69 2.10
CA LYS A 77 -6.98 13.00 2.43
C LYS A 77 -7.29 13.39 3.88
N ALA A 78 -8.56 13.28 4.28
CA ALA A 78 -8.94 13.53 5.67
C ALA A 78 -8.23 12.57 6.64
N ALA A 79 -8.03 11.30 6.27
CA ALA A 79 -7.30 10.37 7.09
C ALA A 79 -5.81 10.74 7.21
N LEU A 80 -5.17 11.24 6.14
CA LEU A 80 -3.80 11.75 6.21
C LEU A 80 -3.69 12.95 7.15
N ASP A 81 -4.61 13.90 7.05
CA ASP A 81 -4.61 15.12 7.87
C ASP A 81 -4.82 14.81 9.37
N ASN A 82 -5.69 13.84 9.68
CA ASN A 82 -5.98 13.43 11.06
C ASN A 82 -5.07 12.28 11.55
N GLY A 83 -4.24 11.74 10.66
CA GLY A 83 -3.41 10.55 10.85
C GLY A 83 -4.19 9.32 11.30
N GLU A 84 -5.30 9.06 10.62
CA GLU A 84 -6.17 7.90 10.75
C GLU A 84 -5.72 6.76 9.83
N ASN A 85 -6.30 5.57 10.04
CA ASN A 85 -5.91 4.37 9.29
C ASN A 85 -6.90 4.00 8.17
N ARG A 86 -6.59 2.92 7.45
CA ARG A 86 -7.44 2.41 6.36
C ARG A 86 -8.86 2.05 6.82
N GLU A 87 -9.04 1.52 8.03
CA GLU A 87 -10.38 1.13 8.51
C GLU A 87 -11.27 2.36 8.73
N TRP A 88 -10.67 3.47 9.19
CA TRP A 88 -11.34 4.76 9.27
C TRP A 88 -11.81 5.23 7.89
N VAL A 89 -10.95 5.11 6.87
CA VAL A 89 -11.28 5.46 5.48
C VAL A 89 -12.46 4.65 4.96
N LEU A 90 -12.48 3.32 5.18
CA LEU A 90 -13.58 2.45 4.74
C LEU A 90 -14.92 2.88 5.35
N ARG A 91 -14.93 3.19 6.66
CA ARG A 91 -16.12 3.66 7.38
C ARG A 91 -16.61 5.01 6.87
N HIS A 92 -15.70 5.98 6.69
CA HIS A 92 -16.05 7.33 6.27
C HIS A 92 -16.46 7.41 4.80
N ALA A 93 -15.78 6.67 3.93
CA ALA A 93 -16.16 6.53 2.55
C ALA A 93 -17.42 5.66 2.39
N LYS A 94 -17.87 4.94 3.43
CA LYS A 94 -18.98 3.97 3.43
C LYS A 94 -18.90 3.00 2.25
N VAL A 95 -17.73 2.37 2.09
CA VAL A 95 -17.47 1.36 1.06
C VAL A 95 -16.95 0.08 1.70
N SER A 96 -17.23 -1.06 1.06
CA SER A 96 -16.65 -2.33 1.48
C SER A 96 -15.15 -2.36 1.20
N LYS A 97 -14.42 -3.24 1.90
CA LYS A 97 -12.99 -3.49 1.63
C LYS A 97 -12.76 -3.88 0.17
N MET A 98 -13.61 -4.76 -0.37
CA MET A 98 -13.51 -5.23 -1.75
C MET A 98 -13.74 -4.11 -2.77
N THR A 99 -14.73 -3.24 -2.53
CA THR A 99 -14.95 -2.04 -3.34
C THR A 99 -13.73 -1.14 -3.29
N TYR A 100 -13.22 -0.85 -2.10
CA TYR A 100 -12.03 -0.01 -1.94
C TYR A 100 -10.81 -0.56 -2.69
N ASP A 101 -10.49 -1.85 -2.55
CA ASP A 101 -9.36 -2.47 -3.25
C ASP A 101 -9.53 -2.43 -4.78
N ARG A 102 -10.76 -2.61 -5.27
CA ARG A 102 -11.06 -2.50 -6.71
C ARG A 102 -10.80 -1.09 -7.24
N HIS A 103 -11.22 -0.07 -6.49
CA HIS A 103 -11.05 1.32 -6.86
C HIS A 103 -9.57 1.75 -6.78
N LEU A 104 -8.79 1.21 -5.84
CA LEU A 104 -7.34 1.42 -5.77
C LEU A 104 -6.63 0.93 -7.05
N TRP A 105 -7.00 -0.24 -7.56
CA TRP A 105 -6.37 -0.77 -8.80
C TRP A 105 -6.77 0.00 -10.05
N GLY A 106 -7.95 0.63 -10.04
CA GLY A 106 -8.48 1.37 -11.17
C GLY A 106 -8.08 2.85 -11.22
N ASN A 107 -7.42 3.37 -10.19
CA ASN A 107 -7.14 4.79 -10.06
C ASN A 107 -5.77 5.04 -9.41
N PRO A 108 -4.75 5.47 -10.18
CA PRO A 108 -3.40 5.72 -9.67
C PRO A 108 -3.34 6.72 -8.51
N ASP A 109 -4.19 7.76 -8.52
CA ASP A 109 -4.20 8.78 -7.47
C ASP A 109 -4.66 8.18 -6.13
N LEU A 110 -5.67 7.31 -6.16
CA LEU A 110 -6.12 6.57 -4.98
C LEU A 110 -5.04 5.62 -4.45
N ALA A 111 -4.32 4.95 -5.35
CA ALA A 111 -3.23 4.06 -5.00
C ALA A 111 -2.09 4.81 -4.30
N ASP A 112 -1.75 6.01 -4.79
CA ASP A 112 -0.72 6.87 -4.21
C ASP A 112 -1.10 7.35 -2.80
N LEU A 113 -2.31 7.89 -2.63
CA LEU A 113 -2.83 8.32 -1.32
C LEU A 113 -2.86 7.17 -0.30
N ASN A 114 -3.24 5.96 -0.75
CA ASN A 114 -3.21 4.78 0.10
C ASN A 114 -1.78 4.36 0.50
N ARG A 115 -0.77 4.59 -0.37
CA ARG A 115 0.64 4.36 -0.03
C ARG A 115 1.08 5.33 1.07
N GLN A 116 0.77 6.62 0.92
CA GLN A 116 1.08 7.64 1.91
C GLN A 116 0.45 7.34 3.28
N LEU A 117 -0.82 6.88 3.32
CA LEU A 117 -1.48 6.49 4.57
C LEU A 117 -0.75 5.35 5.29
N ARG A 118 -0.25 4.36 4.54
CA ARG A 118 0.51 3.24 5.12
C ARG A 118 1.85 3.71 5.68
N GLU A 119 2.52 4.62 4.98
CA GLU A 119 3.79 5.20 5.44
C GLU A 119 3.58 6.01 6.71
N GLN A 120 2.57 6.90 6.74
CA GLN A 120 2.24 7.68 7.94
C GLN A 120 1.88 6.79 9.14
N HIS A 121 1.10 5.73 8.94
CA HIS A 121 0.75 4.83 10.04
C HIS A 121 1.97 4.06 10.55
N LYS A 122 2.86 3.65 9.65
CA LYS A 122 4.13 3.02 10.03
C LYS A 122 4.97 3.99 10.85
N ASP A 123 5.07 5.26 10.46
CA ASP A 123 5.81 6.26 11.20
C ASP A 123 5.18 6.53 12.58
N LYS A 124 3.85 6.57 12.67
CA LYS A 124 3.14 6.65 13.95
C LYS A 124 3.41 5.45 14.85
N GLU A 125 3.37 4.23 14.34
CA GLU A 125 3.72 3.02 15.12
C GLU A 125 5.17 3.06 15.62
N LEU A 126 6.09 3.62 14.82
CA LEU A 126 7.49 3.82 15.21
C LEU A 126 7.63 4.89 16.31
N GLU A 127 6.81 5.93 16.26
CA GLU A 127 6.82 7.04 17.22
C GLU A 127 6.03 6.78 18.50
N SER A 128 4.97 5.96 18.45
CA SER A 128 4.05 5.65 19.55
C SER A 128 4.46 4.43 20.37
N ALA A 129 5.49 3.71 19.94
CA ALA A 129 6.11 2.68 20.75
C ALA A 129 6.77 3.36 21.96
N GLU A 130 6.03 3.50 23.07
CA GLU A 130 6.56 3.80 24.41
C GLU A 130 7.37 2.59 24.89
N VAL A 131 8.52 2.40 24.26
CA VAL A 131 9.42 1.31 24.58
C VAL A 131 10.81 1.91 24.64
N THR A 132 11.40 1.85 25.84
CA THR A 132 12.81 2.18 26.01
C THR A 132 13.61 1.23 25.15
N THR A 133 14.24 1.76 24.12
CA THR A 133 15.12 1.03 23.22
C THR A 133 16.53 1.11 23.78
N ILE A 134 17.14 -0.02 24.03
CA ILE A 134 18.53 -0.15 24.47
C ILE A 134 19.38 -0.47 23.25
N CYS A 135 20.48 0.27 23.09
CA CYS A 135 21.53 -0.03 22.13
C CYS A 135 22.85 -0.15 22.87
N ILE A 136 23.53 -1.29 22.72
CA ILE A 136 24.87 -1.52 23.25
C ILE A 136 25.84 -1.55 22.07
N ASP A 137 26.81 -0.64 22.08
CA ASP A 137 27.94 -0.70 21.16
C ASP A 137 28.92 -1.76 21.66
N MET A 138 28.91 -2.94 21.02
CA MET A 138 29.74 -4.08 21.44
C MET A 138 31.24 -3.81 21.32
N LYS A 139 31.66 -2.79 20.58
CA LYS A 139 33.07 -2.40 20.47
C LYS A 139 33.54 -1.60 21.69
N THR A 140 32.69 -0.74 22.23
CA THR A 140 33.03 0.18 23.32
C THR A 140 32.39 -0.22 24.65
N CYS A 141 31.51 -1.23 24.63
CA CYS A 141 30.63 -1.64 25.73
C CYS A 141 29.73 -0.51 26.24
N GLN A 142 29.53 0.55 25.45
CA GLN A 142 28.71 1.68 25.86
C GLN A 142 27.23 1.40 25.64
N ARG A 143 26.44 1.60 26.69
CA ARG A 143 24.98 1.48 26.68
C ARG A 143 24.33 2.83 26.39
N TYR A 144 23.33 2.80 25.53
CA TYR A 144 22.49 3.95 25.19
C TYR A 144 21.03 3.57 25.35
N GLU A 145 20.25 4.46 25.95
CA GLU A 145 18.81 4.28 26.15
C GLU A 145 18.05 5.37 25.43
N PHE A 146 17.05 4.97 24.66
CA PHE A 146 16.24 5.87 23.86
C PHE A 146 14.78 5.67 24.17
N LYS A 147 14.07 6.75 24.47
CA LYS A 147 12.62 6.73 24.71
C LYS A 147 11.80 6.30 23.49
N LYS A 148 12.40 6.34 22.29
CA LYS A 148 11.79 5.93 21.03
C LYS A 148 12.84 5.30 20.13
N ARG A 149 12.45 4.28 19.36
CA ARG A 149 13.32 3.58 18.39
C ARG A 149 13.92 4.53 17.34
N ILE A 150 13.16 5.52 16.87
CA ILE A 150 13.63 6.50 15.90
C ILE A 150 14.77 7.38 16.43
N LEU A 151 14.85 7.60 17.74
CA LEU A 151 15.95 8.36 18.34
C LEU A 151 17.26 7.57 18.32
N CYS A 152 17.19 6.24 18.42
CA CYS A 152 18.33 5.35 18.21
C CYS A 152 18.85 5.48 16.77
N ASP A 153 17.95 5.37 15.78
CA ASP A 153 18.31 5.51 14.36
C ASP A 153 19.02 6.86 14.11
N ARG A 154 18.44 7.97 14.60
CA ARG A 154 19.00 9.31 14.43
C ARG A 154 20.35 9.51 15.14
N LYS A 155 20.53 8.97 16.35
CA LYS A 155 21.78 9.10 17.11
C LYS A 155 22.98 8.50 16.36
N PHE A 156 22.75 7.39 15.65
CA PHE A 156 23.81 6.66 14.94
C PHE A 156 23.78 6.87 13.41
N GLY A 157 22.92 7.75 12.90
CA GLY A 157 22.78 8.04 11.48
C GLY A 157 22.33 6.82 10.65
N TRP A 158 21.49 5.96 11.23
CA TRP A 158 20.89 4.83 10.51
C TRP A 158 19.69 5.29 9.68
N ARG A 159 19.25 4.44 8.75
CA ARG A 159 18.00 4.67 8.03
C ARG A 159 16.83 4.66 9.01
N ASP A 160 15.92 5.62 8.87
CA ASP A 160 14.69 5.67 9.67
C ASP A 160 13.92 4.33 9.60
N GLY A 161 13.61 3.78 10.78
CA GLY A 161 12.93 2.50 10.95
C GLY A 161 13.86 1.27 10.94
N ALA A 162 15.19 1.45 10.84
CA ALA A 162 16.16 0.35 10.89
C ALA A 162 16.09 -0.40 12.23
N THR A 163 16.04 0.33 13.34
CA THR A 163 15.94 -0.25 14.69
C THR A 163 14.68 -1.10 14.85
N ALA A 164 13.53 -0.59 14.39
CA ALA A 164 12.28 -1.32 14.48
C ALA A 164 12.28 -2.58 13.60
N ALA A 165 12.77 -2.47 12.36
CA ALA A 165 12.89 -3.63 11.48
C ALA A 165 13.78 -4.72 12.09
N LEU A 166 14.89 -4.33 12.72
CA LEU A 166 15.81 -5.25 13.40
C LEU A 166 15.12 -5.99 14.55
N ILE A 167 14.43 -5.26 15.43
CA ILE A 167 13.72 -5.83 16.58
C ILE A 167 12.57 -6.75 16.11
N SER A 168 11.77 -6.32 15.14
CA SER A 168 10.68 -7.12 14.58
C SER A 168 11.16 -8.39 13.89
N ASN A 169 12.30 -8.34 13.19
CA ASN A 169 12.86 -9.50 12.51
C ASN A 169 13.49 -10.51 13.48
N ALA A 170 14.09 -10.04 14.58
CA ALA A 170 14.63 -10.90 15.60
C ALA A 170 13.58 -11.68 16.40
N GLY A 171 12.31 -11.24 16.40
CA GLY A 171 11.21 -12.06 16.92
C GLY A 171 10.98 -13.36 16.13
N LYS A 172 11.44 -13.42 14.87
CA LYS A 172 11.24 -14.57 13.96
C LYS A 172 12.43 -15.52 13.89
N ARG A 173 13.64 -15.02 14.16
CA ARG A 173 14.87 -15.82 14.24
C ARG A 173 15.51 -15.45 15.56
N LYS A 174 15.67 -16.41 16.49
CA LYS A 174 16.35 -16.25 17.79
C LYS A 174 17.81 -15.75 17.69
N THR A 175 18.27 -15.36 16.50
CA THR A 175 19.62 -14.98 16.21
C THR A 175 19.63 -13.59 15.58
N THR A 176 20.32 -12.72 16.32
CA THR A 176 20.94 -11.45 15.94
C THR A 176 20.04 -10.23 15.72
N ARG A 177 19.72 -9.58 16.84
CA ARG A 177 19.44 -8.13 16.92
C ARG A 177 20.72 -7.27 16.78
N LEU A 178 21.66 -7.73 15.95
CA LEU A 178 22.94 -7.06 15.72
C LEU A 178 22.84 -6.21 14.46
N TYR A 179 22.89 -4.89 14.62
CA TYR A 179 23.02 -3.98 13.50
C TYR A 179 24.47 -3.85 13.08
N ARG A 180 24.75 -4.16 11.80
CA ARG A 180 26.11 -4.11 11.19
C ARG A 180 27.18 -4.85 12.01
N SER A 181 26.79 -5.93 12.69
CA SER A 181 27.67 -6.75 13.54
C SER A 181 28.39 -5.97 14.65
N ARG A 182 27.85 -4.82 15.08
CA ARG A 182 28.46 -3.95 16.10
C ARG A 182 27.50 -3.54 17.20
N TYR A 183 26.26 -3.22 16.84
CA TYR A 183 25.30 -2.69 17.81
C TYR A 183 24.27 -3.74 18.15
N LEU A 184 24.21 -4.13 19.42
CA LEU A 184 23.13 -4.98 19.93
C LEU A 184 21.96 -4.05 20.31
N VAL A 185 20.79 -4.24 19.68
CA VAL A 185 19.66 -3.34 19.85
C VAL A 185 18.40 -4.09 20.25
N PHE A 186 17.77 -3.74 21.37
CA PHE A 186 16.59 -4.43 21.86
C PHE A 186 15.67 -3.47 22.64
N ASP A 187 14.42 -3.88 22.81
CA ASP A 187 13.51 -3.19 23.73
C ASP A 187 13.84 -3.60 25.18
N ALA A 188 13.78 -2.66 26.14
CA ALA A 188 14.10 -2.90 27.55
C ALA A 188 13.31 -4.04 28.19
N LYS A 189 12.06 -4.26 27.77
CA LYS A 189 11.25 -5.41 28.21
C LYS A 189 11.84 -6.78 27.86
N ASP A 190 12.77 -6.82 26.90
CA ASP A 190 13.44 -8.05 26.48
C ASP A 190 14.83 -8.17 27.13
N GLU A 191 15.25 -7.24 27.99
CA GLU A 191 16.58 -7.22 28.61
C GLU A 191 16.89 -8.52 29.36
N ASP A 192 15.94 -9.04 30.14
CA ASP A 192 16.09 -10.29 30.90
C ASP A 192 16.34 -11.54 30.03
N LYS A 193 16.11 -11.44 28.72
CA LYS A 193 16.40 -12.53 27.76
C LYS A 193 17.87 -12.55 27.33
N TYR A 194 18.64 -11.56 27.76
CA TYR A 194 20.04 -11.41 27.45
C TYR A 194 20.81 -11.44 28.78
N GLU A 195 21.54 -12.53 29.02
CA GLU A 195 22.56 -12.57 30.07
C GLU A 195 23.73 -11.67 29.63
N ILE A 196 23.57 -10.35 29.80
CA ILE A 196 24.58 -9.32 29.47
C ILE A 196 25.39 -8.99 30.72
#